data_AF-A0A116PLY1-F1
#
_entry.id   AF-A0A116PLY1-F1
#
_cell.length_a   1.000
_cell.length_b   1.000
_cell.length_c   1.000
_cell.angle_alpha   90.00
_cell.angle_beta   90.00
_cell.angle_gamma   90.00
#
_symmetry.space_group_name_H-M   'P 1'
#
loop_
_entity.id
_entity.type
_entity.pdbx_description
1 polymer ?
#
loop_
_entity_poly.entity_id
_entity_poly.type
_entity_poly.pdbx_seq_one_letter_code
_entity_poly.pdbx_strand_id
1 'polypeptide(L)' 'MSKELKEIKALIKTRLIELDMKQSELAESVNVSSSVISELLRYGKGSDNVKQNVATVLGIENPWEKF' A
#
# COMPACT_ATOMS: atom_id res chain seq x y z
N MET A 1 2.81 15.94 -0.85
CA MET A 1 2.37 14.70 -0.17
C MET A 1 1.79 15.12 1.17
N SER A 2 0.51 14.84 1.42
CA SER A 2 -0.15 15.18 2.70
C SER A 2 0.55 14.48 3.86
N LYS A 3 0.34 14.97 5.09
CA LYS A 3 0.87 14.35 6.31
C LYS A 3 0.41 12.89 6.41
N GLU A 4 -0.87 12.66 6.15
CA GLU A 4 -1.54 11.34 6.15
C GLU A 4 -0.88 10.38 5.16
N LEU A 5 -0.67 10.79 3.90
CA LEU A 5 -0.05 9.93 2.90
C LEU A 5 1.40 9.56 3.24
N LYS A 6 2.12 10.41 3.98
CA LYS A 6 3.46 10.07 4.50
C LYS A 6 3.39 8.99 5.57
N GLU A 7 2.43 9.09 6.49
CA GLU A 7 2.21 8.11 7.57
C GLU A 7 1.79 6.76 7.00
N ILE A 8 0.83 6.75 6.07
CA ILE A 8 0.40 5.54 5.36
C ILE A 8 1.58 4.88 4.63
N LYS A 9 2.38 5.67 3.90
CA LYS A 9 3.54 5.15 3.18
C LYS A 9 4.59 4.58 4.13
N ALA A 10 4.83 5.22 5.27
CA ALA A 10 5.77 4.73 6.26
C ALA A 10 5.30 3.38 6.83
N LEU A 11 4.02 3.28 7.21
CA LEU A 11 3.42 2.03 7.69
C LEU A 11 3.58 0.89 6.70
N ILE A 12 3.21 1.11 5.43
CA ILE A 12 3.32 0.08 4.38
C ILE A 12 4.77 -0.34 4.17
N LYS A 13 5.71 0.61 4.12
CA LYS A 13 7.13 0.30 3.96
C LYS A 13 7.69 -0.50 5.13
N THR A 14 7.36 -0.14 6.35
CA THR A 14 7.75 -0.91 7.54
C THR A 14 7.22 -2.33 7.42
N ARG A 15 5.96 -2.50 7.03
CA ARG A 15 5.35 -3.83 6.92
C ARG A 15 5.96 -4.68 5.81
N LEU A 16 6.29 -4.08 4.68
CA LEU A 16 7.03 -4.77 3.60
C LEU A 16 8.39 -5.28 4.09
N ILE A 17 9.11 -4.50 4.89
CA ILE A 17 10.41 -4.91 5.47
C ILE A 17 10.22 -6.07 6.46
N GLU A 18 9.21 -6.00 7.33
CA GLU A 18 8.92 -7.07 8.30
C GLU A 18 8.57 -8.41 7.63
N LEU A 19 7.97 -8.35 6.44
CA LEU A 19 7.58 -9.52 5.66
C LEU A 19 8.67 -9.99 4.68
N ASP A 20 9.82 -9.31 4.62
CA ASP A 20 10.84 -9.47 3.58
C ASP A 20 10.26 -9.44 2.15
N MET A 21 9.25 -8.58 1.96
CA MET A 21 8.47 -8.50 0.72
C MET A 21 8.83 -7.24 -0.07
N LYS A 22 9.07 -7.41 -1.37
CA LYS A 22 9.29 -6.31 -2.31
C LYS A 22 7.97 -5.72 -2.78
N GLN A 23 8.02 -4.45 -3.20
CA GLN A 23 6.85 -3.77 -3.75
C GLN A 23 6.29 -4.44 -5.02
N SER A 24 7.13 -5.11 -5.82
CA SER A 24 6.69 -5.89 -6.98
C SER A 24 5.90 -7.13 -6.58
N GLU A 25 6.33 -7.83 -5.53
CA GLU A 25 5.65 -9.02 -5.00
C GLU A 25 4.30 -8.64 -4.35
N LEU A 26 4.23 -7.46 -3.72
CA LEU A 26 2.95 -6.89 -3.29
C LEU A 26 2.03 -6.60 -4.49
N ALA A 27 2.56 -6.05 -5.58
CA ALA A 27 1.77 -5.76 -6.77
C ALA A 27 1.20 -7.05 -7.39
N GLU A 28 2.03 -8.10 -7.48
CA GLU A 28 1.62 -9.44 -7.92
C GLU A 28 0.54 -10.03 -6.99
N SER A 29 0.72 -9.94 -5.68
CA SER A 29 -0.24 -10.45 -4.68
C SER A 29 -1.59 -9.73 -4.73
N VAL A 30 -1.60 -8.45 -5.12
CA VAL A 30 -2.81 -7.63 -5.29
C VAL A 30 -3.37 -7.72 -6.72
N ASN A 31 -2.68 -8.44 -7.61
CA ASN A 31 -3.01 -8.59 -9.04
C ASN A 31 -3.11 -7.24 -9.79
N VAL A 32 -2.13 -6.36 -9.56
CA VAL A 32 -1.98 -5.07 -10.26
C VAL A 32 -0.56 -4.87 -10.75
N SER A 33 -0.34 -3.89 -11.63
CA SER A 33 1.01 -3.53 -12.04
C SER A 33 1.77 -2.82 -10.91
N SER A 34 3.10 -2.94 -10.91
CA SER A 34 3.98 -2.19 -10.00
C SER A 34 3.81 -0.67 -10.09
N SER A 35 3.36 -0.16 -11.25
CA SER A 35 3.04 1.27 -11.42
C SER A 35 1.85 1.70 -10.56
N VAL A 36 0.79 0.87 -10.46
CA VAL A 36 -0.37 1.17 -9.63
C VAL A 36 0.01 1.26 -8.16
N ILE A 37 0.80 0.31 -7.63
CA ILE A 37 1.29 0.40 -6.25
C ILE A 37 2.19 1.64 -6.08
N SER A 38 3.01 1.97 -7.07
CA SER A 38 3.86 3.17 -7.01
C SER A 38 3.06 4.47 -6.98
N GLU A 39 1.99 4.58 -7.77
CA GLU A 39 1.08 5.72 -7.77
C GLU A 39 0.27 5.80 -6.48
N LEU A 40 -0.17 4.66 -5.94
CA LEU A 40 -0.84 4.58 -4.64
C LEU A 40 0.08 5.10 -3.52
N LEU A 41 1.33 4.64 -3.45
CA LEU A 41 2.27 5.06 -2.41
C LEU A 41 2.84 6.48 -2.62
N ARG A 42 2.80 7.00 -3.85
CA ARG A 42 3.32 8.34 -4.16
C ARG A 42 2.25 9.42 -4.09
N TYR A 43 1.03 9.10 -4.49
CA TYR A 43 -0.05 10.07 -4.68
C TYR A 43 -1.36 9.69 -3.98
N GLY A 44 -1.46 8.50 -3.36
CA GLY A 44 -2.71 8.00 -2.80
C GLY A 44 -3.71 7.55 -3.88
N LYS A 45 -3.28 7.46 -5.15
CA LYS A 45 -4.12 7.11 -6.29
C LYS A 45 -4.27 5.60 -6.41
N GLY A 46 -5.47 5.11 -6.13
CA GLY A 46 -5.86 3.72 -6.29
C GLY A 46 -7.32 3.56 -5.92
N SER A 47 -7.99 2.56 -6.48
CA SER A 47 -9.37 2.25 -6.08
C SER A 47 -9.40 1.74 -4.64
N ASP A 48 -10.55 1.88 -3.99
CA ASP A 48 -10.71 1.40 -2.61
C ASP A 48 -10.50 -0.11 -2.50
N ASN A 49 -10.85 -0.86 -3.55
CA ASN A 49 -10.52 -2.28 -3.66
C ASN A 49 -9.00 -2.55 -3.63
N VAL A 50 -8.18 -1.75 -4.34
CA VAL A 50 -6.72 -1.90 -4.30
C VAL A 50 -6.17 -1.56 -2.91
N LYS A 51 -6.67 -0.49 -2.28
CA LYS A 51 -6.28 -0.10 -0.92
C LYS A 51 -6.59 -1.21 0.10
N GLN A 52 -7.79 -1.77 0.01
CA GLN A 52 -8.24 -2.87 0.87
C GLN A 52 -7.42 -4.15 0.64
N ASN A 53 -7.15 -4.50 -0.61
CA ASN A 53 -6.33 -5.67 -0.92
C ASN A 53 -4.88 -5.50 -0.45
N VAL A 54 -4.29 -4.30 -0.59
CA VAL A 54 -2.95 -4.01 -0.05
C VAL A 54 -2.95 -4.18 1.47
N ALA A 55 -3.93 -3.63 2.18
CA ALA A 55 -4.04 -3.78 3.62
C ALA A 55 -4.19 -5.26 4.04
N THR A 56 -5.01 -6.00 3.29
CA THR A 56 -5.25 -7.44 3.50
C THR A 56 -3.99 -8.27 3.29
N VAL A 57 -3.26 -8.08 2.18
CA VAL A 57 -2.00 -8.79 1.88
C VAL A 57 -0.94 -8.50 2.94
N LEU A 58 -0.87 -7.25 3.40
CA LEU A 58 0.08 -6.83 4.43
C LEU A 58 -0.37 -7.22 5.85
N GLY A 59 -1.60 -7.70 6.03
CA GLY A 59 -2.16 -8.08 7.34
C GLY A 59 -2.28 -6.90 8.30
N ILE A 60 -2.63 -5.72 7.78
CA ILE A 60 -2.81 -4.48 8.55
C ILE A 60 -4.23 -3.94 8.37
N GLU A 61 -4.70 -3.10 9.30
CA GLU A 61 -5.91 -2.31 9.08
C GLU A 61 -5.73 -1.36 7.89
N ASN A 62 -6.78 -1.16 7.10
CA ASN A 62 -6.76 -0.27 5.95
C ASN A 62 -6.45 1.18 6.39
N PRO A 63 -5.24 1.68 6.12
CA PRO A 63 -4.82 2.96 6.67
C PRO A 63 -5.40 4.16 5.91
N TRP A 64 -6.02 3.91 4.75
CA TRP A 64 -6.73 4.92 3.96
C TRP A 64 -8.18 5.13 4.39
N GLU A 65 -8.77 4.24 5.19
CA GLU A 65 -10.14 4.41 5.71
C GLU A 65 -10.21 5.32 6.94
N LYS A 66 -9.05 5.65 7.52
CA LYS A 66 -8.95 6.55 8.67
C LYS A 66 -9.10 8.03 8.27
N PHE A 67 -9.17 8.33 6.98
CA PHE A 67 -9.16 9.68 6.39
C PHE A 67 -10.16 9.77 5.23
#